data_AF-A0A084R1Z3-F1
#
_entry.id   AF-A0A084R1Z3-F1
#
_cell.length_a   1.000
_cell.length_b   1.000
_cell.length_c   1.000
_cell.angle_alpha   90.00
_cell.angle_beta   90.00
_cell.angle_gamma   90.00
#
_symmetry.space_group_name_H-M   'P 1'
#
loop_
_entity.id
_entity.type
_entity.pdbx_description
1 polymer ?
#
loop_
_entity_poly.entity_id
_entity_poly.type
_entity_poly.pdbx_seq_one_letter_code
_entity_poly.pdbx_strand_id
1 'polypeptide(L)'
;MAIFAYFINKFRKLHNIVKFIRSSSQCSEYFKRIAHEQEYKGYYLCKESTAELELVLNNDTRWNSTYIMIERALQKQTDIRAFIFTLEGEQDEAKRIPTDDILSNEDWRVLGEVNEILMPLYLQIM
;
A
#
# COMPACT_ATOMS: atom_id res chain seq x y z
N MET A 1 26.23 0.08 -5.07
CA MET A 1 25.32 -0.25 -6.19
C MET A 1 24.20 -1.20 -5.81
N ALA A 2 24.43 -2.28 -5.04
CA ALA A 2 23.38 -3.24 -4.68
C ALA A 2 22.29 -2.70 -3.70
N ILE A 3 22.68 -1.87 -2.73
CA ILE A 3 21.75 -1.35 -1.69
C ILE A 3 20.68 -0.43 -2.30
N PHE A 4 21.05 0.44 -3.25
CA PHE A 4 20.08 1.31 -3.92
C PHE A 4 19.07 0.53 -4.77
N ALA A 5 19.53 -0.49 -5.51
CA ALA A 5 18.65 -1.37 -6.28
C ALA A 5 17.67 -2.16 -5.40
N TYR A 6 18.09 -2.50 -4.18
CA TYR A 6 17.27 -3.23 -3.20
C TYR A 6 16.01 -2.44 -2.82
N PHE A 7 16.14 -1.16 -2.45
CA PHE A 7 15.01 -0.31 -2.08
C PHE A 7 14.12 0.04 -3.28
N ILE A 8 14.72 0.33 -4.44
CA ILE A 8 13.99 0.67 -5.68
C ILE A 8 13.02 -0.45 -6.06
N ASN A 9 13.41 -1.72 -5.92
CA ASN A 9 12.53 -2.83 -6.20
C ASN A 9 11.28 -2.83 -5.30
N LYS A 10 11.41 -2.54 -4.00
CA LYS A 10 10.27 -2.52 -3.07
C LYS A 10 9.30 -1.39 -3.37
N PHE A 11 9.83 -0.21 -3.69
CA PHE A 11 9.00 0.93 -4.08
C PHE A 11 8.25 0.67 -5.38
N ARG A 12 8.90 0.03 -6.36
CA ARG A 12 8.27 -0.37 -7.62
C ARG A 12 7.11 -1.35 -7.39
N LYS A 13 7.31 -2.38 -6.56
CA LYS A 13 6.25 -3.33 -6.19
C LYS A 13 5.05 -2.62 -5.55
N LEU A 14 5.31 -1.77 -4.56
CA LEU A 14 4.25 -0.99 -3.90
C LEU A 14 3.52 -0.09 -4.90
N HIS A 15 4.26 0.62 -5.75
CA HIS A 15 3.68 1.45 -6.82
C HIS A 15 2.75 0.63 -7.72
N ASN A 16 3.18 -0.56 -8.15
CA ASN A 16 2.37 -1.43 -9.00
C ASN A 16 1.08 -1.89 -8.30
N ILE A 17 1.15 -2.26 -7.01
CA ILE A 17 -0.04 -2.60 -6.22
C ILE A 17 -0.99 -1.41 -6.14
N VAL A 18 -0.49 -0.22 -5.78
CA VAL A 18 -1.31 0.99 -5.65
C VAL A 18 -1.93 1.37 -6.99
N LYS A 19 -1.15 1.28 -8.07
CA LYS A 19 -1.61 1.51 -9.44
C LYS A 19 -2.70 0.53 -9.84
N PHE A 20 -2.56 -0.75 -9.51
CA PHE A 20 -3.56 -1.78 -9.79
C PHE A 20 -4.88 -1.52 -9.04
N ILE A 21 -4.82 -1.24 -7.73
CA ILE A 21 -6.02 -0.95 -6.93
C ILE A 21 -6.76 0.28 -7.50
N ARG A 22 -6.01 1.29 -7.93
CA ARG A 22 -6.54 2.54 -8.47
C ARG A 22 -6.84 2.52 -9.97
N SER A 23 -6.51 1.45 -10.70
CA SER A 23 -6.62 1.45 -12.17
C SER A 23 -8.07 1.42 -12.67
N SER A 24 -9.00 0.91 -11.86
CA SER A 24 -10.43 0.95 -12.17
C SER A 24 -11.28 1.30 -10.96
N SER A 25 -12.46 1.87 -11.22
CA SER A 25 -13.45 2.14 -10.19
C SER A 25 -13.91 0.86 -9.50
N GLN A 26 -14.02 -0.26 -10.24
CA GLN A 26 -14.38 -1.54 -9.64
C GLN A 26 -13.34 -2.01 -8.61
N CYS A 27 -12.04 -1.91 -8.92
CA CYS A 27 -10.98 -2.31 -7.98
C CYS A 27 -10.94 -1.40 -6.75
N SER A 28 -11.09 -0.09 -6.95
CA SER A 28 -11.10 0.89 -5.87
C SER A 28 -12.29 0.68 -4.93
N GLU A 29 -13.48 0.46 -5.48
CA GLU A 29 -14.69 0.17 -4.69
C GLU A 29 -14.61 -1.17 -3.97
N TYR A 30 -14.06 -2.20 -4.62
CA TYR A 30 -13.86 -3.50 -3.97
C TYR A 30 -12.87 -3.41 -2.80
N PHE A 31 -11.78 -2.66 -2.97
CA PHE A 31 -10.84 -2.38 -1.90
C PHE A 31 -11.49 -1.62 -0.72
N LYS A 32 -12.32 -0.61 -0.99
CA LYS A 32 -13.09 0.11 0.05
C LYS A 32 -13.99 -0.83 0.85
N ARG A 33 -14.71 -1.74 0.17
CA ARG A 33 -15.55 -2.75 0.84
C ARG A 33 -14.74 -3.62 1.80
N ILE A 34 -13.59 -4.12 1.36
CA ILE A 34 -12.70 -4.92 2.22
C ILE A 34 -12.24 -4.10 3.43
N ALA A 35 -11.86 -2.84 3.23
CA ALA A 35 -11.43 -1.98 4.34
C ALA A 35 -12.55 -1.76 5.38
N HIS A 36 -13.80 -1.52 4.94
CA HIS A 36 -14.95 -1.44 5.84
C HIS A 36 -15.23 -2.75 6.59
N GLU A 37 -15.11 -3.90 5.91
CA GLU A 37 -15.28 -5.21 6.54
C GLU A 37 -14.20 -5.53 7.57
N GLN A 38 -12.95 -5.12 7.32
CA GLN A 38 -11.85 -5.27 8.27
C GLN A 38 -12.04 -4.40 9.50
N GLU A 39 -12.49 -3.15 9.31
CA GLU A 39 -12.74 -2.23 10.41
C GLU A 39 -13.90 -2.71 11.29
N TYR A 40 -14.98 -3.23 10.69
CA TYR A 40 -16.12 -3.78 11.44
C TYR A 40 -15.73 -4.99 12.32
N LYS A 41 -14.75 -5.80 11.89
CA LYS A 41 -14.24 -6.95 12.67
C LYS A 41 -13.39 -6.53 13.87
N GLY A 42 -12.83 -5.32 13.85
CA GLY A 42 -12.03 -4.78 14.93
C GLY A 42 -12.86 -3.85 15.81
N TYR A 43 -13.19 -4.24 17.05
CA TYR A 43 -13.82 -3.36 18.03
C TYR A 43 -12.85 -2.27 18.51
N TYR A 44 -12.55 -1.28 17.66
CA TYR A 44 -11.68 -0.14 18.00
C TYR A 44 -12.52 1.05 18.43
N LEU A 45 -12.78 1.19 19.73
CA LEU A 45 -13.58 2.27 20.32
C LEU A 45 -12.94 3.68 20.23
N CYS A 46 -11.67 3.82 19.83
CA CYS A 46 -10.93 5.09 19.91
C CYS A 46 -9.88 5.30 18.80
N LYS A 47 -9.93 4.54 17.69
CA LYS A 47 -9.07 4.81 16.52
C LYS A 47 -9.88 5.52 15.44
N GLU A 48 -9.27 6.52 14.81
CA GLU A 48 -9.84 7.12 13.61
C GLU A 48 -10.04 6.04 12.54
N SER A 49 -11.21 6.07 11.90
CA SER A 49 -11.55 5.16 10.82
C SER A 49 -10.55 5.32 9.69
N THR A 50 -10.00 4.20 9.21
CA THR A 50 -9.11 4.20 8.05
C THR A 50 -9.81 3.65 6.82
N ALA A 51 -11.04 3.16 6.94
CA ALA A 51 -11.78 2.53 5.84
C ALA A 51 -11.93 3.46 4.62
N GLU A 52 -12.22 4.74 4.85
CA GLU A 52 -12.39 5.74 3.78
C GLU A 52 -11.08 6.25 3.18
N LEU A 53 -9.93 5.99 3.83
CA LEU A 53 -8.64 6.46 3.34
C LEU A 53 -8.30 5.78 2.01
N GLU A 54 -8.11 6.56 0.96
CA GLU A 54 -7.63 6.04 -0.32
C GLU A 54 -6.12 5.84 -0.31
N LEU A 55 -5.63 4.87 -1.09
CA LEU A 55 -4.19 4.76 -1.38
C LEU A 55 -3.74 5.93 -2.24
N VAL A 56 -2.52 6.41 -1.99
CA VAL A 56 -1.91 7.54 -2.71
C VAL A 56 -0.87 7.00 -3.67
N LEU A 57 -0.98 7.34 -4.96
CA LEU A 57 0.06 7.03 -5.94
C LEU A 57 1.14 8.12 -5.89
N ASN A 58 2.42 7.73 -5.85
CA ASN A 58 3.53 8.67 -5.92
C ASN A 58 3.62 9.35 -7.30
N ASN A 59 4.34 10.46 -7.39
CA ASN A 59 4.53 11.24 -8.62
C ASN A 59 5.87 10.96 -9.34
N ASP A 60 6.48 9.79 -9.10
CA ASP A 60 7.75 9.25 -9.66
C ASP A 60 9.01 10.13 -9.60
N THR A 61 8.87 11.42 -9.27
CA THR A 61 9.92 12.44 -9.38
C THR A 61 10.28 13.07 -8.03
N ARG A 62 9.45 12.89 -6.98
CA ARG A 62 9.67 13.51 -5.67
C ARG A 62 9.50 12.51 -4.53
N TRP A 63 10.49 12.50 -3.63
CA TRP A 63 10.51 11.65 -2.44
C TRP A 63 9.31 11.93 -1.50
N ASN A 64 8.79 13.17 -1.44
CA ASN A 64 7.59 13.50 -0.64
C ASN A 64 6.38 12.65 -1.02
N SER A 65 6.14 12.47 -2.32
CA SER A 65 5.00 11.66 -2.80
C SER A 65 5.23 10.17 -2.55
N THR A 66 6.50 9.75 -2.53
CA THR A 66 6.89 8.37 -2.20
C THR A 66 6.68 8.12 -0.70
N TYR A 67 7.04 9.07 0.16
CA TYR A 67 6.74 9.03 1.59
C TYR A 67 5.24 8.87 1.83
N ILE A 68 4.40 9.75 1.27
CA ILE A 68 2.94 9.69 1.47
C ILE A 68 2.35 8.36 0.96
N MET A 69 2.84 7.84 -0.17
CA MET A 69 2.43 6.52 -0.68
C MET A 69 2.77 5.40 0.32
N ILE A 70 3.98 5.41 0.88
CA ILE A 70 4.44 4.42 1.86
C ILE A 70 3.63 4.54 3.15
N GLU A 71 3.53 5.74 3.72
CA GLU A 71 2.78 6.02 4.95
C GLU A 71 1.34 5.52 4.83
N ARG A 72 0.65 5.84 3.72
CA ARG A 72 -0.71 5.39 3.47
C ARG A 72 -0.81 3.87 3.29
N ALA A 73 0.15 3.26 2.62
CA ALA A 73 0.18 1.82 2.45
C ALA A 73 0.42 1.07 3.76
N LEU A 74 1.23 1.63 4.67
CA LEU A 74 1.44 1.07 6.01
C LEU A 74 0.17 1.17 6.87
N GLN A 75 -0.54 2.31 6.82
CA GLN A 75 -1.84 2.46 7.48
C GLN A 75 -2.87 1.44 7.00
N LYS A 76 -2.84 1.10 5.70
CA LYS A 76 -3.78 0.15 5.06
C LYS A 76 -3.17 -1.21 4.79
N GLN A 77 -2.10 -1.58 5.48
CA GLN A 77 -1.35 -2.82 5.20
C GLN A 77 -2.25 -4.06 5.30
N THR A 78 -3.10 -4.12 6.34
CA THR A 78 -4.05 -5.23 6.55
C THR A 78 -5.07 -5.31 5.42
N ASP A 79 -5.61 -4.16 4.99
CA ASP A 79 -6.59 -4.08 3.91
C ASP A 79 -5.96 -4.52 2.58
N ILE A 80 -4.74 -4.07 2.28
CA ILE A 80 -3.99 -4.44 1.07
C ILE A 80 -3.74 -5.95 1.05
N ARG A 81 -3.31 -6.53 2.17
CA ARG A 81 -3.08 -7.98 2.27
C ARG A 81 -4.36 -8.78 2.08
N ALA A 82 -5.46 -8.33 2.69
CA ALA A 82 -6.76 -8.97 2.53
C ALA A 82 -7.26 -8.89 1.09
N PHE A 83 -7.08 -7.74 0.43
CA PHE A 83 -7.40 -7.56 -0.99
C PHE A 83 -6.57 -8.46 -1.90
N ILE A 84 -5.27 -8.57 -1.68
CA ILE A 84 -4.42 -9.50 -2.46
C ILE A 84 -4.91 -10.94 -2.27
N PHE A 85 -5.17 -11.35 -1.02
CA PHE A 85 -5.63 -12.69 -0.70
C PHE A 85 -6.97 -13.04 -1.36
N THR A 86 -7.94 -12.11 -1.42
CA THR A 86 -9.22 -12.37 -2.10
C THR A 86 -9.04 -12.53 -3.62
N LEU A 87 -8.07 -11.83 -4.22
CA LEU A 87 -7.79 -11.93 -5.64
C LEU A 87 -7.01 -13.20 -6.04
N GLU A 88 -6.29 -13.86 -5.13
CA GLU A 88 -5.59 -15.12 -5.44
C GLU A 88 -6.55 -16.21 -5.98
N GLY A 89 -7.83 -16.18 -5.55
CA GLY A 89 -8.88 -17.08 -6.02
C GLY A 89 -9.52 -16.73 -7.37
N GLU A 90 -9.24 -15.56 -7.95
CA GLU A 90 -9.84 -15.09 -9.20
C GLU A 90 -9.37 -15.93 -10.39
N GLN A 91 -10.24 -16.40 -11.29
CA GLN A 91 -9.80 -17.29 -12.39
C GLN A 91 -9.07 -16.53 -13.50
N ASP A 92 -9.36 -15.24 -13.63
CA ASP A 92 -8.76 -14.36 -14.62
C ASP A 92 -7.42 -13.78 -14.10
N GLU A 93 -6.31 -14.23 -14.68
CA GLU A 93 -4.97 -13.76 -14.32
C GLU A 93 -4.79 -12.25 -14.53
N ALA A 94 -5.51 -11.63 -15.48
CA ALA A 94 -5.42 -10.19 -15.71
C ALA A 94 -6.04 -9.36 -14.57
N LYS A 95 -6.88 -10.00 -13.74
CA LYS A 95 -7.47 -9.39 -12.53
C LYS A 95 -6.69 -9.71 -11.27
N ARG A 96 -5.57 -10.44 -11.38
CA ARG A 96 -4.66 -10.70 -10.25
C ARG A 96 -3.53 -9.69 -10.23
N ILE A 97 -2.97 -9.49 -9.05
CA ILE A 97 -1.69 -8.78 -8.91
C ILE A 97 -0.58 -9.78 -9.29
N PRO A 98 0.36 -9.41 -10.19
CA PRO A 98 1.48 -10.28 -10.53
C PRO A 98 2.26 -10.73 -9.30
N THR A 99 2.66 -12.00 -9.23
CA THR A 99 3.36 -12.57 -8.07
C THR A 99 4.65 -11.81 -7.73
N ASP A 100 5.35 -11.30 -8.74
CA ASP A 100 6.55 -10.49 -8.57
C ASP A 100 6.30 -9.16 -7.85
N ASP A 101 5.08 -8.62 -7.95
CA ASP A 101 4.67 -7.37 -7.32
C ASP A 101 4.17 -7.56 -5.88
N ILE A 102 3.93 -8.81 -5.44
CA ILE A 102 3.51 -9.08 -4.06
C ILE A 102 4.64 -8.73 -3.08
N LEU A 103 4.29 -7.93 -2.07
CA LEU A 103 5.20 -7.51 -1.00
C LEU A 103 5.27 -8.59 0.09
N SER A 104 6.47 -9.14 0.27
CA SER A 104 6.77 -10.07 1.37
C SER A 104 6.76 -9.37 2.73
N ASN A 105 6.72 -10.13 3.83
CA ASN A 105 6.83 -9.56 5.18
C ASN A 105 8.08 -8.71 5.38
N GLU A 106 9.21 -9.13 4.79
CA GLU A 106 10.45 -8.36 4.82
C GLU A 106 10.31 -7.06 4.00
N ASP A 107 9.63 -7.09 2.87
CA ASP A 107 9.37 -5.90 2.06
C ASP A 107 8.57 -4.86 2.87
N TRP A 108 7.54 -5.31 3.59
CA TRP A 108 6.75 -4.45 4.47
C TRP A 108 7.57 -3.85 5.61
N ARG A 109 8.46 -4.64 6.22
CA ARG A 109 9.37 -4.17 7.26
C ARG A 109 10.29 -3.08 6.74
N VAL A 110 10.92 -3.32 5.59
CA VAL A 110 11.80 -2.34 4.93
C VAL A 110 11.06 -1.05 4.61
N LEU A 111 9.82 -1.14 4.12
CA LEU A 111 8.98 0.05 3.88
C LEU A 111 8.71 0.83 5.18
N GLY A 112 8.47 0.14 6.30
CA GLY A 112 8.35 0.75 7.61
C GLY A 112 9.61 1.48 8.06
N GLU A 113 10.78 0.83 7.93
CA GLU A 113 12.07 1.43 8.28
C GLU A 113 12.38 2.66 7.42
N VAL A 114 12.09 2.62 6.12
CA VAL A 114 12.21 3.78 5.23
C VAL A 114 11.26 4.89 5.64
N ASN A 115 10.01 4.57 6.00
CA ASN A 115 9.02 5.56 6.42
C ASN A 115 9.50 6.36 7.64
N GLU A 116 10.04 5.68 8.64
CA GLU A 116 10.62 6.29 9.85
C GLU A 116 11.79 7.24 9.53
N ILE A 117 12.63 6.90 8.53
CA ILE A 117 13.72 7.76 8.09
C ILE A 117 13.20 9.00 7.35
N LEU A 118 12.16 8.84 6.54
CA LEU A 118 11.59 9.91 5.71
C LEU A 118 10.67 10.85 6.51
N MET A 119 10.00 10.37 7.55
CA MET A 119 9.07 11.12 8.39
C MET A 119 9.66 12.45 8.91
N PRO A 120 10.83 12.49 9.59
CA PRO A 120 11.37 13.75 10.08
C PRO A 120 11.73 14.73 8.96
N LEU A 121 12.13 14.23 7.79
CA LEU A 121 12.42 15.07 6.63
C LEU A 121 11.15 15.68 6.05
N TYR A 122 10.05 14.90 6.00
CA TYR A 122 8.75 15.36 5.52
C TYR A 122 8.16 16.44 6.43
N LEU A 123 8.28 16.27 7.76
CA LEU A 123 7.79 17.25 8.74
C LEU A 123 8.57 18.57 8.73
N GLN A 124 9.79 18.63 8.19
CA GLN A 124 10.55 19.88 8.08
C GLN A 124 10.08 20.79 6.95
N ILE A 125 9.35 20.26 5.97
CA ILE A 125 8.94 20.96 4.75
C ILE A 125 7.42 21.18 4.66
N MET A 126 6.68 20.74 5.69
CA MET A 126 5.23 20.91 5.87
C MET A 126 4.96 21.90 6.99
#